data_AF-A0A929ZY79-F1
#
_entry.id   AF-A0A929ZY79-F1
#
_cell.length_a   1.000
_cell.length_b   1.000
_cell.length_c   1.000
_cell.angle_alpha   90.00
_cell.angle_beta   90.00
_cell.angle_gamma   90.00
#
_symmetry.space_group_name_H-M   'P 1'
#
loop_
_entity.id
_entity.type
_entity.pdbx_description
1 polymer ?
#
loop_
_entity_poly.entity_id
_entity_poly.type
_entity_poly.pdbx_seq_one_letter_code
_entity_poly.pdbx_strand_id
1 'polypeptide(L)'
;MVKVKKSVLQACHGAILEAADVELERIIANIADINTAPTKKRSMTITVNFVPSNDRKKITMSTTLKSKIEPTAPIETTLFNSQEVDEKTGEIIPILREVMDVLPGQINLTGDIAEPEIIVIGMQSKKEEVNKK
;
A
#
# COMPACT_ATOMS: atom_id res chain seq x y z
N MET A 1 -11.43 -28.72 44.02
CA MET A 1 -10.66 -28.09 42.92
C MET A 1 -11.43 -28.31 41.62
N VAL A 2 -12.12 -27.28 41.13
CA VAL A 2 -12.96 -27.37 39.92
C VAL A 2 -12.03 -27.28 38.70
N LYS A 3 -12.00 -28.32 37.87
CA LYS A 3 -11.28 -28.30 36.59
C LYS A 3 -12.17 -27.60 35.56
N VAL A 4 -11.77 -26.41 35.13
CA VAL A 4 -12.50 -25.65 34.09
C VAL A 4 -11.90 -25.97 32.73
N LYS A 5 -12.72 -26.49 31.81
CA LYS A 5 -12.33 -26.72 30.41
C LYS A 5 -12.27 -25.35 29.70
N LYS A 6 -11.09 -24.96 29.22
CA LYS A 6 -10.93 -23.77 28.36
C LYS A 6 -10.77 -24.17 26.90
N SER A 7 -11.22 -23.31 25.99
CA SER A 7 -11.03 -23.49 24.55
C SER A 7 -9.56 -23.26 24.18
N VAL A 8 -9.08 -23.90 23.11
CA VAL A 8 -7.74 -23.66 22.54
C VAL A 8 -7.56 -22.19 22.11
N LEU A 9 -8.64 -21.51 21.72
CA LEU A 9 -8.61 -20.08 21.38
C LEU A 9 -8.34 -19.18 22.60
N GLN A 10 -8.63 -19.67 23.81
CA GLN A 10 -8.32 -18.97 25.06
C GLN A 10 -6.92 -19.35 25.60
N ALA A 11 -6.16 -20.17 24.87
CA ALA A 11 -4.77 -20.45 25.22
C ALA A 11 -3.93 -19.17 25.12
N CYS A 12 -2.77 -19.17 25.79
CA CYS A 12 -1.91 -17.99 25.89
C CYS A 12 -2.64 -16.74 26.43
N HIS A 13 -3.49 -16.91 27.46
CA HIS A 13 -4.21 -15.83 28.13
C HIS A 13 -5.13 -15.00 27.21
N GLY A 14 -5.60 -15.58 26.10
CA GLY A 14 -6.47 -14.86 25.16
C GLY A 14 -5.74 -14.08 24.07
N ALA A 15 -4.41 -14.18 23.97
CA ALA A 15 -3.65 -13.53 22.91
C ALA A 15 -4.11 -13.94 21.48
N ILE A 16 -4.64 -15.16 21.32
CA ILE A 16 -5.20 -15.62 20.04
C ILE A 16 -6.53 -14.90 19.74
N LEU A 17 -7.33 -14.58 20.75
CA LEU A 17 -8.57 -13.82 20.60
C LEU A 17 -8.24 -12.38 20.19
N GLU A 18 -7.33 -11.73 20.91
CA GLU A 18 -6.92 -10.35 20.58
C GLU A 18 -6.36 -10.24 19.15
N ALA A 19 -5.51 -11.20 18.74
CA ALA A 19 -5.00 -11.22 17.38
C ALA A 19 -6.11 -11.41 16.34
N ALA A 20 -7.11 -12.26 16.63
CA ALA A 20 -8.26 -12.46 15.76
C ALA A 20 -9.12 -11.20 15.64
N ASP A 21 -9.33 -10.47 16.74
CA ASP A 21 -10.10 -9.23 16.75
C ASP A 21 -9.41 -8.15 15.90
N VAL A 22 -8.09 -7.97 16.02
CA VAL A 22 -7.32 -7.02 15.19
C VAL A 22 -7.43 -7.33 13.70
N GLU A 23 -7.31 -8.61 13.32
CA GLU A 23 -7.43 -9.00 11.91
C GLU A 23 -8.87 -8.89 11.40
N LEU A 24 -9.87 -9.07 12.27
CA LEU A 24 -11.27 -8.87 11.93
C LEU A 24 -11.54 -7.38 11.66
N GLU A 25 -11.03 -6.48 12.50
CA GLU A 25 -11.12 -5.03 12.28
C GLU A 25 -10.54 -4.62 10.93
N ARG A 26 -9.38 -5.19 10.53
CA ARG A 26 -8.78 -4.95 9.20
C ARG A 26 -9.67 -5.41 8.06
N ILE A 27 -10.28 -6.59 8.19
CA ILE A 27 -11.21 -7.11 7.18
C ILE A 27 -12.45 -6.21 7.09
N ILE A 28 -13.02 -5.78 8.21
CA ILE A 28 -14.19 -4.90 8.25
C ILE A 28 -13.86 -3.54 7.65
N ALA A 29 -12.72 -2.94 8.00
CA ALA A 29 -12.26 -1.69 7.42
C ALA A 29 -12.09 -1.82 5.90
N ASN A 30 -11.54 -2.93 5.43
CA ASN A 30 -11.42 -3.22 4.01
C ASN A 30 -12.76 -3.53 3.33
N ILE A 31 -13.83 -3.90 4.04
CA ILE A 31 -15.19 -4.03 3.47
C ILE A 31 -15.86 -2.65 3.38
N ALA A 32 -15.62 -1.79 4.36
CA ALA A 32 -16.19 -0.44 4.41
C ALA A 32 -15.54 0.55 3.43
N ASP A 33 -14.35 0.22 2.90
CA ASP A 33 -13.65 1.07 1.92
C ASP A 33 -14.32 1.02 0.54
N ILE A 34 -14.79 2.18 0.08
CA ILE A 34 -15.42 2.39 -1.23
C ILE A 34 -14.49 2.05 -2.40
N ASN A 35 -13.17 2.12 -2.19
CA ASN A 35 -12.17 1.82 -3.20
C ASN A 35 -11.87 0.33 -3.31
N THR A 36 -12.55 -0.53 -2.56
CA THR A 36 -12.35 -1.99 -2.63
C THR A 36 -13.56 -2.67 -3.24
N ALA A 37 -13.36 -3.84 -3.84
CA ALA A 37 -14.46 -4.57 -4.47
C ALA A 37 -15.50 -5.03 -3.42
N PRO A 38 -16.79 -4.68 -3.57
CA PRO A 38 -17.80 -4.87 -2.53
C PRO A 38 -18.18 -6.34 -2.31
N THR A 39 -18.21 -7.15 -3.36
CA THR A 39 -18.70 -8.55 -3.32
C THR A 39 -17.58 -9.58 -3.29
N LYS A 40 -16.32 -9.16 -3.34
CA LYS A 40 -15.20 -10.10 -3.36
C LYS A 40 -14.91 -10.70 -1.97
N LYS A 41 -14.47 -11.96 -2.00
CA LYS A 41 -14.28 -12.78 -0.81
C LYS A 41 -13.00 -12.39 -0.06
N ARG A 42 -13.18 -11.97 1.19
CA ARG A 42 -12.08 -11.82 2.17
C ARG A 42 -12.02 -13.08 3.04
N SER A 43 -10.82 -13.50 3.42
CA SER A 43 -10.64 -14.72 4.21
C SER A 43 -9.63 -14.52 5.33
N MET A 44 -9.91 -15.07 6.50
CA MET A 44 -8.97 -15.16 7.61
C MET A 44 -8.56 -16.63 7.81
N THR A 45 -7.28 -16.89 8.07
CA THR A 45 -6.75 -18.23 8.34
C THR A 45 -5.92 -18.22 9.62
N ILE A 46 -6.32 -19.07 10.57
CA ILE A 46 -5.59 -19.31 11.81
C ILE A 46 -4.81 -20.61 11.67
N THR A 47 -3.48 -20.56 11.78
CA THR A 47 -2.62 -21.73 11.76
C THR A 47 -2.04 -21.96 13.14
N VAL A 48 -2.30 -23.12 13.73
CA VAL A 48 -1.75 -23.50 15.04
C VAL A 48 -0.87 -24.72 14.87
N ASN A 49 0.42 -24.57 15.17
CA ASN A 49 1.42 -25.63 15.06
C ASN A 49 1.82 -26.12 16.46
N PHE A 50 2.04 -27.42 16.58
CA PHE A 50 2.45 -28.07 17.82
C PHE A 50 3.75 -28.82 17.60
N VAL A 51 4.77 -28.51 18.39
CA VAL A 51 6.06 -29.20 18.38
C VAL A 51 6.26 -29.86 19.73
N PRO A 52 6.13 -31.20 19.84
CA PRO A 52 6.37 -31.92 21.08
C PRO A 52 7.88 -32.05 21.36
N SER A 53 8.26 -32.09 22.63
CA SER A 53 9.61 -32.48 23.08
C SER A 53 9.84 -34.00 22.95
N ASN A 54 11.09 -34.45 22.92
CA ASN A 54 11.45 -35.88 22.85
C ASN A 54 10.77 -36.73 23.94
N ASP A 55 10.64 -36.20 25.15
CA ASP A 55 9.99 -36.92 26.28
C ASP A 55 8.45 -36.89 26.21
N ARG A 56 7.86 -36.24 25.18
CA ARG A 56 6.41 -36.00 24.99
C ARG A 56 5.69 -35.30 26.16
N LYS A 57 6.44 -34.77 27.13
CA LYS A 57 5.92 -34.07 28.32
C LYS A 57 5.74 -32.57 28.11
N LYS A 58 6.54 -31.97 27.21
CA LYS A 58 6.43 -30.56 26.85
C LYS A 58 5.94 -30.45 25.41
N ILE A 59 5.02 -29.53 25.16
CA ILE A 59 4.53 -29.21 23.82
C ILE A 59 4.65 -27.70 23.65
N THR A 60 5.37 -27.29 22.61
CA THR A 60 5.44 -25.89 22.20
C THR A 60 4.32 -25.63 21.20
N MET A 61 3.48 -24.65 21.47
CA MET A 61 2.41 -24.21 20.57
C MET A 61 2.79 -22.88 19.93
N SER A 62 2.75 -22.79 18.61
CA SER A 62 2.89 -21.53 17.87
C SER A 62 1.62 -21.26 17.06
N THR A 63 1.15 -20.02 17.10
CA THR A 63 -0.05 -19.60 16.37
C THR A 63 0.33 -18.48 15.40
N THR A 64 -0.05 -18.63 14.14
CA THR A 64 0.11 -17.62 13.09
C THR A 64 -1.27 -17.29 12.55
N LEU A 65 -1.58 -16.00 12.48
CA LEU A 65 -2.82 -15.49 11.92
C LEU A 65 -2.52 -14.73 10.64
N LYS A 66 -3.26 -15.03 9.57
CA LYS A 66 -3.14 -14.33 8.29
C LYS A 66 -4.52 -13.98 7.76
N SER A 67 -4.70 -12.73 7.31
CA SER A 67 -5.86 -12.30 6.54
C SER A 67 -5.50 -12.12 5.07
N LYS A 68 -6.46 -12.41 4.20
CA LYS A 68 -6.44 -12.06 2.78
C LYS A 68 -7.51 -10.99 2.58
N ILE A 69 -7.05 -9.75 2.47
CA ILE A 69 -7.86 -8.58 2.16
C ILE A 69 -7.87 -8.33 0.66
N GLU A 70 -8.88 -7.62 0.17
CA GLU A 70 -8.93 -7.23 -1.24
C GLU A 70 -8.02 -6.02 -1.46
N PRO A 71 -7.25 -6.02 -2.57
CA PRO A 71 -6.45 -4.87 -2.92
C PRO A 71 -7.35 -3.67 -3.22
N THR A 72 -6.88 -2.48 -2.85
CA THR A 72 -7.49 -1.21 -3.26
C THR A 72 -7.54 -1.15 -4.78
N ALA A 73 -8.59 -0.52 -5.31
CA ALA A 73 -8.73 -0.26 -6.74
C ALA A 73 -7.47 0.43 -7.26
N PRO A 74 -6.95 0.02 -8.43
CA PRO A 74 -5.77 0.64 -9.00
C PRO A 74 -6.08 2.12 -9.27
N ILE A 75 -5.23 3.00 -8.74
CA ILE A 75 -5.22 4.41 -9.15
C ILE A 75 -4.34 4.46 -10.39
N GLU A 76 -4.97 4.60 -11.55
CA GLU A 76 -4.30 4.65 -12.84
C GLU A 76 -4.01 6.12 -13.19
N THR A 77 -2.74 6.45 -13.37
CA THR A 77 -2.29 7.74 -13.91
C THR A 77 -1.48 7.46 -15.18
N THR A 78 -1.74 8.21 -16.24
CA THR A 78 -0.96 8.12 -17.48
C THR A 78 0.30 8.97 -17.36
N LEU A 79 1.45 8.33 -17.54
CA LEU A 79 2.76 8.99 -17.56
C LEU A 79 3.37 8.89 -18.95
N PHE A 80 3.98 9.97 -19.45
CA PHE A 80 4.82 9.93 -20.64
C PHE A 80 6.28 9.76 -20.26
N ASN A 81 6.95 8.82 -20.93
CA ASN A 81 8.39 8.72 -20.89
C ASN A 81 8.99 9.74 -21.88
N SER A 82 9.61 10.79 -21.36
CA SER A 82 10.29 11.81 -22.14
C SER A 82 11.79 11.73 -21.90
N GLN A 83 12.58 11.97 -22.94
CA GLN A 83 14.04 11.99 -22.84
C GLN A 83 14.48 13.44 -22.81
N GLU A 84 15.09 13.87 -21.71
CA GLU A 84 15.80 15.14 -21.66
C GLU A 84 17.30 14.87 -21.74
N VAL A 85 18.01 15.67 -22.53
CA VAL A 85 19.46 15.59 -22.64
C VAL A 85 20.03 16.60 -21.65
N ASP A 86 20.84 16.14 -20.70
CA ASP A 86 21.53 17.05 -19.79
C ASP A 86 22.54 17.87 -20.61
N GLU A 87 22.32 19.19 -20.69
CA GLU A 87 23.11 20.13 -21.49
C GLU A 87 24.59 20.15 -21.08
N LYS A 88 24.95 19.62 -19.89
CA LYS A 88 26.32 19.62 -19.36
C LYS A 88 27.07 18.32 -19.59
N THR A 89 26.38 17.19 -19.64
CA THR A 89 27.00 15.85 -19.74
C THR A 89 26.67 15.15 -21.06
N GLY A 90 25.68 15.64 -21.80
CA GLY A 90 25.18 15.01 -23.02
C GLY A 90 24.48 13.67 -22.77
N GLU A 91 24.21 13.33 -21.51
CA GLU A 91 23.55 12.08 -21.15
C GLU A 91 22.04 12.20 -21.36
N ILE A 92 21.46 11.14 -21.94
CA ILE A 92 20.02 11.03 -22.15
C ILE A 92 19.39 10.53 -20.85
N ILE A 93 18.58 11.39 -20.24
CA ILE A 93 17.94 11.11 -18.97
C ILE A 93 16.46 10.78 -19.24
N PRO A 94 16.00 9.56 -18.90
CA PRO A 94 14.58 9.22 -18.98
C PRO A 94 13.83 9.91 -17.83
N ILE A 95 12.93 10.81 -18.18
CA ILE A 95 12.08 11.58 -17.28
C ILE A 95 10.63 11.16 -17.48
N LEU A 96 9.99 10.72 -16.40
CA LEU A 96 8.56 10.46 -16.37
C LEU A 96 7.81 11.77 -16.12
N ARG A 97 6.85 12.07 -17.01
CA ARG A 97 6.04 13.28 -16.99
C ARG A 97 4.57 12.91 -16.84
N GLU A 98 3.88 13.50 -15.86
CA GLU A 98 2.43 13.33 -15.70
C GLU A 98 1.66 14.18 -16.73
N VAL A 99 0.56 13.65 -17.25
CA VAL A 99 -0.30 14.37 -18.19
C VAL A 99 -1.20 15.33 -17.42
N MET A 100 -1.03 16.64 -17.64
CA MET A 100 -2.02 17.63 -17.25
C MET A 100 -3.00 17.88 -18.41
N ASP A 101 -4.21 18.36 -18.09
CA ASP A 101 -5.31 18.65 -19.03
C ASP A 101 -5.04 19.88 -19.94
N VAL A 102 -3.80 20.37 -19.98
CA VAL A 102 -3.39 21.55 -20.76
C VAL A 102 -2.27 21.18 -21.72
N LEU A 103 -2.52 21.39 -23.01
CA LEU A 103 -1.49 21.24 -24.04
C LEU A 103 -0.52 22.43 -24.01
N PRO A 104 0.78 22.22 -24.24
CA PRO A 104 1.74 23.31 -24.40
C PRO A 104 1.25 24.31 -25.48
N GLY A 105 1.18 25.59 -25.13
CA GLY A 105 0.73 26.65 -26.05
C GLY A 105 -0.79 26.92 -26.05
N GLN A 106 -1.55 26.27 -25.17
CA GLN A 106 -2.97 26.57 -24.98
C GLN A 106 -3.13 27.95 -24.31
N ILE A 107 -3.86 28.85 -24.95
CA ILE A 107 -4.25 30.14 -24.37
C ILE A 107 -5.51 29.95 -23.52
N ASN A 108 -5.48 30.47 -22.29
CA ASN A 108 -6.66 30.47 -21.42
C ASN A 108 -7.64 31.57 -21.85
N LEU A 109 -8.84 31.59 -21.25
CA LEU A 109 -9.88 32.59 -21.54
C LEU A 109 -9.44 34.04 -21.25
N THR A 110 -8.37 34.22 -20.48
CA THR A 110 -7.78 35.52 -20.09
C THR A 110 -6.67 35.97 -21.06
N GLY A 111 -6.28 35.13 -22.02
CA GLY A 111 -5.24 35.44 -23.02
C GLY A 111 -3.82 35.13 -22.55
N ASP A 112 -3.65 34.51 -21.38
CA ASP A 112 -2.35 34.04 -20.92
C ASP A 112 -2.06 32.64 -21.49
N ILE A 113 -0.79 32.40 -21.81
CA ILE A 113 -0.31 31.08 -22.24
C ILE A 113 -0.24 30.20 -20.99
N ALA A 114 -1.07 29.16 -20.94
CA ALA A 114 -0.98 28.15 -19.91
C ALA A 114 0.22 27.24 -20.22
N GLU A 115 1.31 27.42 -19.47
CA GLU A 115 2.44 26.50 -19.51
C GLU A 115 2.14 25.30 -18.62
N PRO A 116 2.25 24.05 -19.13
CA PRO A 116 2.04 22.87 -18.30
C PRO A 116 3.10 22.80 -17.20
N GLU A 117 2.68 22.61 -15.95
CA GLU A 117 3.64 22.31 -14.88
C GLU A 117 4.22 20.91 -15.10
N ILE A 118 5.53 20.86 -15.36
CA ILE A 118 6.25 19.60 -15.54
C ILE A 118 6.52 19.01 -14.16
N ILE A 119 5.79 17.94 -13.81
CA ILE A 119 6.09 17.12 -12.64
C ILE A 119 7.02 15.99 -13.09
N VAL A 120 8.28 16.07 -12.68
CA VAL A 120 9.29 15.03 -12.92
C VAL A 120 9.28 14.05 -11.76
N ILE A 121 9.00 12.78 -12.04
CA ILE A 121 9.06 11.70 -11.05
C ILE A 121 10.31 10.85 -11.31
N GLY A 122 11.22 10.79 -10.32
CA GLY A 122 12.40 9.91 -10.37
C GLY A 122 13.76 10.61 -10.32
N MET A 123 13.82 11.94 -10.36
CA MET A 123 15.06 12.69 -10.14
C MET A 123 14.86 13.85 -9.17
N GLN A 124 15.79 13.95 -8.23
CA GLN A 124 15.94 15.05 -7.29
C GLN A 124 15.87 16.38 -8.05
N SER A 125 14.93 17.19 -7.58
CA SER A 125 14.79 18.62 -7.78
C SER A 125 16.11 19.33 -8.11
N LYS A 126 16.16 19.98 -9.28
CA LYS A 126 16.67 21.35 -9.34
C LYS A 126 15.53 22.25 -9.77
N LYS A 127 14.62 22.55 -8.84
CA LYS A 127 13.96 23.86 -8.85
C LYS A 127 14.83 24.81 -8.03
N GLU A 128 14.89 26.03 -8.53
CA GLU A 128 15.59 27.22 -8.02
C GLU A 128 17.02 27.43 -8.55
N GLU A 129 17.14 28.21 -9.63
CA GLU A 129 17.69 29.57 -9.53
C GLU A 129 17.58 30.37 -10.86
N VAL A 130 17.04 31.60 -10.73
CA VAL A 130 17.32 32.81 -11.55
C VAL A 130 16.63 32.86 -12.95
N ASN A 131 15.70 33.77 -13.26
CA ASN A 131 15.79 35.21 -13.05
C ASN A 131 14.39 35.88 -13.10
N LYS A 132 14.00 36.54 -12.01
CA LYS A 132 13.24 37.78 -12.11
C LYS A 132 14.20 38.85 -12.62
N LYS A 133 13.95 39.39 -13.81
CA LYS A 133 14.32 40.76 -14.17
C LYS A 133 13.16 41.40 -14.91
#